data_AF-A0A2E0AN07-F1
#
_entry.id   AF-A0A2E0AN07-F1
#
_cell.length_a   1.000
_cell.length_b   1.000
_cell.length_c   1.000
_cell.angle_alpha   90.00
_cell.angle_beta   90.00
_cell.angle_gamma   90.00
#
_symmetry.space_group_name_H-M   'P 1'
#
loop_
_entity.id
_entity.type
_entity.pdbx_description
1 polymer ?
#
loop_
_entity_poly.entity_id
_entity_poly.type
_entity_poly.pdbx_seq_one_letter_code
_entity_poly.pdbx_strand_id
1 'polypeptide(L)'
;MPTGIRGVFYKEKQGAKPWYIMKTIDKKKKSFYFATKDEAVQARQKYLDAKDAVRRQKIEERQALRPKREHDVQIYGNTSEMERKATVAFCTAAGGDALVLNDGTRADVLFKRAEDAYLQLQWKTTATTKKMQKNSYMFSKVLGYAGMLVVFWVVDLQRAWVFDGTWLDERGKRWYILTPGSAKTELPALQKSLSMDELVAYFKNTALAPHLKLTTENAARRDFKGADQAKERVGIDEWEKVTPGDYSWPRAQNGKYDRLQTLENGQHVRIQHKHCRPYKKQAGLICQDLGVADGKDHNGKQLYKCYERDDADLYVFRWRDEAQNKSHFWAIPADVLAAHGFFTKKTGKETIPLHGPDDVGKQPNPNAYKPADTWTRAFYAGSYTPI
;
A
#
# COMPACT_ATOMS: atom_id res chain seq x y z
N MET A 1 4.44 23.59 43.79
CA MET A 1 5.04 22.59 42.89
C MET A 1 6.15 23.25 42.09
N PRO A 2 7.38 22.69 41.98
CA PRO A 2 8.47 23.41 41.35
C PRO A 2 8.23 23.56 39.84
N THR A 3 8.10 24.81 39.41
CA THR A 3 7.91 25.34 38.05
C THR A 3 9.18 25.22 37.19
N GLY A 4 9.81 24.05 37.18
CA GLY A 4 11.00 23.79 36.35
C GLY A 4 10.63 23.54 34.89
N ILE A 5 11.02 24.43 33.97
CA ILE A 5 10.91 24.17 32.53
C ILE A 5 11.73 22.93 32.16
N ARG A 6 11.05 21.86 31.71
CA ARG A 6 11.69 20.63 31.22
C ARG A 6 12.68 20.96 30.08
N GLY A 7 13.92 20.46 30.21
CA GLY A 7 14.96 20.58 29.19
C GLY A 7 16.00 21.68 29.41
N VAL A 8 16.05 22.25 30.62
CA VAL A 8 17.19 22.98 31.18
C VAL A 8 17.93 22.04 32.14
N PHE A 9 19.25 22.01 32.04
CA PHE A 9 20.12 21.07 32.75
C PHE A 9 21.24 21.82 33.47
N TYR A 10 21.83 21.20 34.49
CA TYR A 10 22.98 21.73 35.24
C TYR A 10 24.19 20.80 35.09
N LYS A 11 25.39 21.37 34.97
CA LYS A 11 26.67 20.67 34.87
C LYS A 11 27.76 21.47 35.58
N GLU A 12 28.06 21.07 36.80
CA GLU A 12 29.03 21.71 37.70
C GLU A 12 30.43 21.91 37.07
N LYS A 13 30.90 20.92 36.29
CA LYS A 13 32.22 20.94 35.61
C LYS A 13 32.37 22.01 34.51
N GLN A 14 31.42 22.92 34.33
CA GLN A 14 31.48 24.01 33.34
C GLN A 14 31.75 25.38 33.97
N GLY A 15 32.09 25.42 35.27
CA GLY A 15 32.56 26.63 35.95
C GLY A 15 31.56 27.77 35.84
N ALA A 16 31.97 28.87 35.21
CA ALA A 16 31.18 30.09 35.07
C ALA A 16 29.86 29.94 34.28
N LYS A 17 29.63 28.83 33.57
CA LYS A 17 28.40 28.58 32.80
C LYS A 17 27.83 27.18 33.05
N PRO A 18 27.33 26.90 34.27
CA PRO A 18 26.96 25.54 34.64
C PRO A 18 25.58 25.14 34.11
N TRP A 19 24.74 26.07 33.65
CA TRP A 19 23.40 25.77 33.14
C TRP A 19 23.42 25.56 31.63
N TYR A 20 22.65 24.61 31.08
CA TYR A 20 22.64 24.38 29.64
C TYR A 20 21.30 23.87 29.10
N ILE A 21 21.10 24.06 27.79
CA ILE A 21 19.98 23.49 27.03
C ILE A 21 20.49 22.73 25.82
N MET A 22 19.74 21.72 25.39
CA MET A 22 20.01 21.02 24.13
C MET A 22 19.11 21.55 23.01
N LYS A 23 19.72 21.99 21.90
CA LYS A 23 19.03 22.35 20.65
C LYS A 23 19.39 21.35 19.56
N THR A 24 18.47 21.11 18.63
CA THR A 24 18.78 20.39 17.39
C THR A 24 19.01 21.42 16.28
N ILE A 25 20.21 21.44 15.71
CA ILE A 25 20.62 22.32 14.60
C ILE A 25 21.28 21.42 13.56
N ASP A 26 20.86 21.50 12.30
CA ASP A 26 21.35 20.65 11.20
C ASP A 26 21.30 19.16 11.51
N LYS A 27 20.20 18.71 12.12
CA LYS A 27 19.98 17.33 12.58
C LYS A 27 20.96 16.84 13.66
N LYS A 28 21.83 17.71 14.18
CA LYS A 28 22.76 17.40 15.27
C LYS A 28 22.28 18.05 16.58
N LYS A 29 22.36 17.30 17.68
CA LYS A 29 22.11 17.85 19.02
C LYS A 29 23.35 18.62 19.47
N LYS A 30 23.18 19.88 19.85
CA LYS A 30 24.24 20.75 20.38
C LYS A 30 23.80 21.29 21.74
N SER A 31 24.73 21.31 22.69
CA SER A 31 24.53 21.91 24.02
C SER A 31 24.94 23.37 24.00
N PHE A 32 24.12 24.23 24.61
CA PHE A 32 24.38 25.66 24.77
C PHE A 32 24.39 25.98 26.26
N TYR A 33 25.48 26.57 26.74
CA TYR A 33 25.73 26.81 28.16
C TYR A 33 25.51 28.29 28.54
N PHE A 34 25.05 28.54 29.75
CA PHE A 34 24.60 29.82 30.30
C PHE A 34 25.09 29.99 31.74
N ALA A 35 25.29 31.24 32.15
CA ALA A 35 25.79 31.55 33.49
C ALA A 35 24.71 31.31 34.56
N THR A 36 23.46 31.63 34.23
CA THR A 36 22.33 31.51 35.16
C THR A 36 21.25 30.55 34.66
N LYS A 37 20.44 30.05 35.59
CA LYS A 37 19.29 29.21 35.29
C LYS A 37 18.25 29.96 34.44
N ASP A 38 18.06 31.24 34.72
CA ASP A 38 17.06 32.08 34.06
C ASP A 38 17.45 32.38 32.61
N GLU A 39 18.73 32.62 32.34
CA GLU A 39 19.26 32.72 30.97
C GLU A 39 18.98 31.43 30.17
N ALA A 40 19.23 30.27 30.78
CA ALA A 40 18.97 28.98 30.13
C ALA A 40 17.46 28.75 29.89
N VAL A 41 16.62 29.15 30.83
CA VAL A 41 15.14 29.13 30.71
C VAL A 41 14.66 30.02 29.57
N GLN A 42 15.10 31.28 29.51
CA GLN A 42 14.73 32.22 28.44
C GLN A 42 15.21 31.73 27.07
N ALA A 43 16.44 31.23 26.99
CA ALA A 43 16.99 30.67 25.75
C ALA A 43 16.25 29.41 25.29
N ARG A 44 15.72 28.60 26.24
CA ARG A 44 14.87 27.45 25.94
C ARG A 44 13.53 27.90 25.38
N GLN A 45 12.89 28.86 26.03
CA GLN A 45 11.58 29.36 25.61
C GLN A 45 11.66 29.94 24.19
N LYS A 46 12.64 30.82 23.94
CA LYS A 46 12.89 31.37 22.60
C LYS A 46 13.11 30.29 21.52
N TYR A 47 13.79 29.19 21.87
CA TYR A 47 13.98 28.07 20.95
C TYR A 47 12.68 27.30 20.67
N LEU A 48 11.84 27.08 21.69
CA LEU A 48 10.55 26.43 21.53
C LEU A 48 9.61 27.31 20.70
N ASP A 49 9.53 28.60 20.99
CA ASP A 49 8.70 29.57 20.26
C ASP A 49 9.10 29.63 18.77
N ALA A 50 10.40 29.69 18.48
CA ALA A 50 10.89 29.65 17.10
C ALA A 50 10.52 28.33 16.38
N LYS A 51 10.59 27.20 17.08
CA LYS A 51 10.22 25.89 16.52
C LYS A 51 8.71 25.81 16.26
N ASP A 52 7.90 26.35 17.16
CA ASP A 52 6.46 26.40 17.02
C ASP A 52 6.01 27.39 15.93
N ALA A 53 6.72 28.50 15.74
CA ALA A 53 6.51 29.41 14.61
C ALA A 53 6.77 28.70 13.27
N VAL A 54 7.91 28.01 13.12
CA VAL A 54 8.21 27.21 11.93
C VAL A 54 7.18 26.09 11.72
N ARG A 55 6.70 25.47 12.80
CA ARG A 55 5.66 24.44 12.72
C ARG A 55 4.33 25.04 12.23
N ARG A 56 3.92 26.20 12.75
CA ARG A 56 2.72 26.93 12.32
C ARG A 56 2.80 27.32 10.85
N GLN A 57 3.91 27.93 10.43
CA GLN A 57 4.16 28.28 9.03
C GLN A 57 4.03 27.05 8.11
N LYS A 58 4.62 25.91 8.48
CA LYS A 58 4.47 24.67 7.69
C LYS A 58 3.05 24.12 7.64
N ILE A 59 2.26 24.33 8.69
CA ILE A 59 0.85 23.95 8.71
C ILE A 59 0.07 24.87 7.77
N GLU A 60 0.28 26.17 7.86
CA GLU A 60 -0.34 27.18 6.98
C GLU A 60 0.02 26.94 5.52
N GLU A 61 1.30 26.72 5.17
CA GLU A 61 1.74 26.34 3.82
C GLU A 61 1.04 25.07 3.32
N ARG A 62 0.89 24.06 4.19
CA ARG A 62 0.17 22.82 3.83
C ARG A 62 -1.31 23.04 3.64
N GLN A 63 -1.93 23.92 4.43
CA GLN A 63 -3.34 24.30 4.31
C GLN A 63 -3.58 25.15 3.06
N ALA A 64 -2.68 26.08 2.73
CA ALA A 64 -2.75 26.89 1.51
C ALA A 64 -2.65 26.02 0.24
N LEU A 65 -1.86 24.94 0.29
CA LEU A 65 -1.77 23.97 -0.81
C LEU A 65 -2.95 22.98 -0.87
N ARG A 66 -3.87 23.00 0.09
CA ARG A 66 -4.96 22.02 0.19
C ARG A 66 -5.93 22.08 -1.00
N PRO A 67 -6.46 23.25 -1.43
CA PRO A 67 -7.38 23.30 -2.57
C PRO A 67 -6.73 22.77 -3.85
N LYS A 68 -5.45 23.09 -4.07
CA LYS A 68 -4.68 22.58 -5.20
C LYS A 68 -4.51 21.06 -5.13
N ARG A 69 -4.15 20.51 -3.97
CA ARG A 69 -4.04 19.05 -3.78
C ARG A 69 -5.37 18.34 -4.00
N GLU A 70 -6.47 18.91 -3.51
CA GLU A 70 -7.81 18.36 -3.71
C GLU A 70 -8.17 18.33 -5.21
N HIS A 71 -7.91 19.41 -5.93
CA HIS A 71 -8.06 19.48 -7.38
C HIS A 71 -7.13 18.49 -8.12
N ASP A 72 -5.87 18.37 -7.71
CA ASP A 72 -4.91 17.44 -8.32
C ASP A 72 -5.31 15.97 -8.08
N VAL A 73 -5.83 15.63 -6.90
CA VAL A 73 -6.37 14.29 -6.59
C VAL A 73 -7.57 13.99 -7.48
N GLN A 74 -8.47 14.96 -7.67
CA GLN A 74 -9.62 14.81 -8.58
C GLN A 74 -9.19 14.51 -10.02
N ILE A 75 -8.14 15.16 -10.53
CA ILE A 75 -7.70 14.99 -11.92
C ILE A 75 -6.76 13.78 -12.10
N TYR A 76 -5.78 13.61 -11.21
CA TYR A 76 -4.66 12.67 -11.39
C TYR A 76 -4.60 11.56 -10.33
N GLY A 77 -5.22 11.78 -9.17
CA GLY A 77 -5.17 10.86 -8.03
C GLY A 77 -6.13 9.67 -8.16
N ASN A 78 -7.22 9.83 -8.89
CA ASN A 78 -8.31 8.84 -8.95
C ASN A 78 -8.07 7.70 -9.96
N THR A 79 -6.86 7.51 -10.49
CA THR A 79 -6.59 6.44 -11.48
C THR A 79 -6.95 5.04 -10.97
N SER A 80 -6.60 4.70 -9.73
CA SER A 80 -7.01 3.42 -9.11
C SER A 80 -8.52 3.34 -8.84
N GLU A 81 -9.17 4.46 -8.53
CA GLU A 81 -10.62 4.49 -8.35
C GLU A 81 -11.36 4.34 -9.69
N MET A 82 -10.85 4.95 -10.75
CA MET A 82 -11.36 4.81 -12.11
C MET A 82 -11.24 3.38 -12.61
N GLU A 83 -10.08 2.74 -12.41
CA GLU A 83 -9.86 1.33 -12.71
C GLU A 83 -10.86 0.44 -11.95
N ARG A 84 -11.09 0.75 -10.67
CA ARG A 84 -12.08 0.08 -9.85
C ARG A 84 -13.50 0.22 -10.39
N LYS A 85 -13.93 1.45 -10.69
CA LYS A 85 -15.28 1.71 -11.21
C LYS A 85 -15.51 1.02 -12.55
N ALA A 86 -14.52 1.06 -13.45
CA ALA A 86 -14.60 0.42 -14.76
C ALA A 86 -14.68 -1.10 -14.65
N THR A 87 -13.82 -1.70 -13.81
CA THR A 87 -13.79 -3.15 -13.56
C THR A 87 -15.07 -3.65 -12.90
N VAL A 88 -15.59 -2.93 -11.89
CA VAL A 88 -16.86 -3.29 -11.25
C VAL A 88 -18.02 -3.19 -12.25
N ALA A 89 -18.08 -2.11 -13.04
CA ALA A 89 -19.10 -1.97 -14.08
C ALA A 89 -19.04 -3.09 -15.11
N PHE A 90 -17.83 -3.50 -15.52
CA PHE A 90 -17.63 -4.65 -16.39
C PHE A 90 -18.10 -5.96 -15.76
N CYS A 91 -17.73 -6.24 -14.51
CA CYS A 91 -18.14 -7.47 -13.83
C CYS A 91 -19.66 -7.52 -13.65
N THR A 92 -20.29 -6.37 -13.34
CA THR A 92 -21.75 -6.27 -13.30
C THR A 92 -22.37 -6.58 -14.66
N ALA A 93 -21.84 -6.02 -15.76
CA ALA A 93 -22.34 -6.27 -17.11
C ALA A 93 -22.11 -7.73 -17.57
N ALA A 94 -20.99 -8.34 -17.15
CA ALA A 94 -20.67 -9.73 -17.43
C ALA A 94 -21.45 -10.72 -16.54
N GLY A 95 -22.03 -10.26 -15.44
CA GLY A 95 -22.71 -11.12 -14.46
C GLY A 95 -21.74 -12.15 -13.85
N GLY A 96 -22.20 -13.40 -13.73
CA GLY A 96 -21.41 -14.50 -13.17
C GLY A 96 -20.19 -14.94 -14.00
N ASP A 97 -20.01 -14.38 -15.19
CA ASP A 97 -18.91 -14.73 -16.08
C ASP A 97 -17.61 -13.97 -15.77
N ALA A 98 -17.62 -12.94 -14.91
CA ALA A 98 -16.41 -12.19 -14.57
C ALA A 98 -16.13 -12.19 -13.07
N LEU A 99 -14.85 -12.32 -12.72
CA LEU A 99 -14.36 -12.32 -11.35
C LEU A 99 -13.25 -11.30 -11.20
N VAL A 100 -13.34 -10.49 -10.15
CA VAL A 100 -12.28 -9.57 -9.75
C VAL A 100 -11.18 -10.33 -9.01
N LEU A 101 -9.92 -10.02 -9.35
CA LEU A 101 -8.74 -10.55 -8.68
C LEU A 101 -8.28 -9.63 -7.54
N ASN A 102 -7.52 -10.20 -6.60
CA ASN A 102 -6.92 -9.47 -5.49
C ASN A 102 -5.85 -8.48 -5.97
N ASP A 103 -5.61 -7.42 -5.21
CA ASP A 103 -4.60 -6.42 -5.60
C ASP A 103 -3.19 -7.05 -5.70
N GLY A 104 -2.37 -6.49 -6.59
CA GLY A 104 -1.00 -6.94 -6.83
C GLY A 104 -0.85 -8.14 -7.79
N THR A 105 -1.94 -8.80 -8.20
CA THR A 105 -1.89 -9.80 -9.27
C THR A 105 -1.58 -9.15 -10.61
N ARG A 106 -1.11 -9.97 -11.56
CA ARG A 106 -0.74 -9.52 -12.90
C ARG A 106 -1.94 -9.20 -13.77
N ALA A 107 -3.12 -9.72 -13.45
CA ALA A 107 -4.40 -9.38 -14.05
C ALA A 107 -5.32 -8.76 -12.99
N ASP A 108 -6.29 -7.95 -13.42
CA ASP A 108 -7.29 -7.35 -12.51
C ASP A 108 -8.61 -8.15 -12.54
N VAL A 109 -8.91 -8.80 -13.67
CA VAL A 109 -10.16 -9.54 -13.89
C VAL A 109 -9.89 -10.88 -14.56
N LEU A 110 -10.67 -11.89 -14.17
CA LEU A 110 -10.85 -13.13 -14.90
C LEU A 110 -12.20 -13.13 -15.61
N PHE A 111 -12.22 -13.59 -16.85
CA PHE A 111 -13.44 -13.81 -17.62
C PHE A 111 -13.59 -15.30 -17.94
N LYS A 112 -14.70 -15.90 -17.50
CA LYS A 112 -15.01 -17.32 -17.63
C LYS A 112 -15.24 -17.68 -19.10
N ARG A 113 -14.55 -18.72 -19.56
CA ARG A 113 -14.72 -19.30 -20.90
C ARG A 113 -15.33 -20.70 -20.86
N ALA A 114 -14.99 -21.45 -19.82
CA ALA A 114 -15.57 -22.73 -19.48
C ALA A 114 -15.52 -22.92 -17.96
N GLU A 115 -15.97 -24.07 -17.46
CA GLU A 115 -15.74 -24.47 -16.09
C GLU A 115 -14.24 -24.49 -15.77
N ASP A 116 -13.84 -23.80 -14.70
CA ASP A 116 -12.46 -23.61 -14.26
C ASP A 116 -11.44 -23.08 -15.29
N ALA A 117 -11.89 -22.54 -16.42
CA ALA A 117 -11.05 -22.00 -17.47
C ALA A 117 -11.36 -20.52 -17.73
N TYR A 118 -10.39 -19.67 -17.40
CA TYR A 118 -10.54 -18.22 -17.41
C TYR A 118 -9.54 -17.54 -18.33
N LEU A 119 -10.01 -16.50 -19.00
CA LEU A 119 -9.18 -15.52 -19.68
C LEU A 119 -8.74 -14.45 -18.68
N GLN A 120 -7.45 -14.12 -18.69
CA GLN A 120 -6.89 -13.06 -17.85
C GLN A 120 -7.02 -11.70 -18.55
N LEU A 121 -7.53 -10.71 -17.83
CA LEU A 121 -7.71 -9.34 -18.31
C LEU A 121 -7.00 -8.36 -17.38
N GLN A 122 -6.11 -7.54 -17.93
CA GLN A 122 -5.57 -6.38 -17.23
C GLN A 122 -6.31 -5.12 -17.68
N TRP A 123 -6.83 -4.35 -16.73
CA TRP A 123 -7.38 -3.03 -16.97
C TRP A 123 -6.31 -1.96 -16.91
N LYS A 124 -6.44 -0.98 -17.79
CA LYS A 124 -5.73 0.30 -17.73
C LYS A 124 -6.74 1.38 -18.02
N THR A 125 -6.92 2.29 -17.08
CA THR A 125 -7.85 3.42 -17.23
C THR A 125 -7.13 4.74 -17.41
N THR A 126 -7.76 5.63 -18.15
CA THR A 126 -7.43 7.05 -18.20
C THR A 126 -8.70 7.84 -18.49
N ALA A 127 -8.82 9.05 -17.96
CA ALA A 127 -9.97 9.92 -18.19
C ALA A 127 -9.59 11.05 -19.14
N THR A 128 -8.57 11.82 -18.77
CA THR A 128 -8.26 13.06 -19.46
C THR A 128 -7.31 12.87 -20.64
N THR A 129 -7.56 13.62 -21.71
CA THR A 129 -6.59 13.79 -22.79
C THR A 129 -5.27 14.37 -22.28
N LYS A 130 -4.18 13.99 -22.94
CA LYS A 130 -2.84 14.46 -22.64
C LYS A 130 -2.78 15.97 -22.79
N LYS A 131 -2.19 16.64 -21.79
CA LYS A 131 -1.95 18.08 -21.81
C LYS A 131 -1.27 18.46 -23.14
N MET A 132 -1.88 19.39 -23.87
CA MET A 132 -1.44 19.89 -25.20
C MET A 132 -1.71 19.00 -26.42
N GLN A 133 -2.32 17.81 -26.28
CA GLN A 133 -2.71 16.97 -27.42
C GLN A 133 -4.20 16.63 -27.34
N LYS A 134 -5.02 17.33 -28.12
CA LYS A 134 -6.47 17.05 -28.23
C LYS A 134 -6.67 15.60 -28.68
N ASN A 135 -7.61 14.91 -28.03
CA ASN A 135 -8.02 13.53 -28.34
C ASN A 135 -6.92 12.44 -28.22
N SER A 136 -5.88 12.65 -27.39
CA SER A 136 -4.85 11.64 -27.15
C SER A 136 -4.84 11.21 -25.69
N TYR A 137 -4.98 9.90 -25.45
CA TYR A 137 -5.09 9.31 -24.13
C TYR A 137 -3.83 8.53 -23.80
N MET A 138 -3.23 8.83 -22.63
CA MET A 138 -1.97 8.23 -22.23
C MET A 138 -2.20 7.15 -21.16
N PHE A 139 -1.78 5.93 -21.47
CA PHE A 139 -1.77 4.80 -20.56
C PHE A 139 -0.34 4.52 -20.10
N SER A 140 -0.19 4.16 -18.83
CA SER A 140 1.10 3.94 -18.18
C SER A 140 1.27 2.50 -17.70
N LYS A 141 2.51 2.05 -17.56
CA LYS A 141 2.86 0.69 -17.09
C LYS A 141 2.10 -0.40 -17.86
N VAL A 142 2.08 -0.27 -19.18
CA VAL A 142 1.40 -1.19 -20.11
C VAL A 142 2.20 -2.46 -20.42
N LEU A 143 3.32 -2.68 -19.70
CA LEU A 143 4.18 -3.85 -19.87
C LEU A 143 4.04 -4.84 -18.70
N GLY A 144 4.52 -6.06 -18.91
CA GLY A 144 4.50 -7.19 -18.00
C GLY A 144 3.19 -7.97 -18.06
N TYR A 145 2.54 -7.98 -19.23
CA TYR A 145 1.25 -8.63 -19.46
C TYR A 145 1.29 -9.58 -20.65
N ALA A 146 2.48 -10.09 -21.03
CA ALA A 146 2.58 -11.17 -22.01
C ALA A 146 1.69 -12.36 -21.63
N GLY A 147 0.96 -12.88 -22.63
CA GLY A 147 0.02 -13.99 -22.47
C GLY A 147 -1.36 -13.63 -21.91
N MET A 148 -1.75 -12.34 -21.87
CA MET A 148 -3.11 -11.91 -21.48
C MET A 148 -3.60 -10.72 -22.31
N LEU A 149 -4.89 -10.39 -22.19
CA LEU A 149 -5.45 -9.20 -22.82
C LEU A 149 -5.33 -7.99 -21.92
N VAL A 150 -5.02 -6.84 -22.52
CA VAL A 150 -4.98 -5.55 -21.83
C VAL A 150 -6.09 -4.66 -22.37
N VAL A 151 -7.00 -4.26 -21.49
CA VAL A 151 -8.14 -3.40 -21.77
C VAL A 151 -7.77 -1.96 -21.45
N PHE A 152 -7.71 -1.13 -22.49
CA PHE A 152 -7.58 0.31 -22.36
C PHE A 152 -8.96 0.94 -22.31
N TRP A 153 -9.40 1.34 -21.12
CA TRP A 153 -10.68 1.98 -20.90
C TRP A 153 -10.51 3.49 -20.80
N VAL A 154 -11.11 4.22 -21.74
CA VAL A 154 -11.16 5.67 -21.73
C VAL A 154 -12.44 6.11 -21.03
N VAL A 155 -12.31 6.60 -19.80
CA VAL A 155 -13.44 6.91 -18.90
C VAL A 155 -14.35 7.97 -19.50
N ASP A 156 -13.80 9.05 -20.05
CA ASP A 156 -14.62 10.16 -20.58
C ASP A 156 -15.40 9.75 -21.84
N LEU A 157 -14.89 8.78 -22.60
CA LEU A 157 -15.57 8.25 -23.79
C LEU A 157 -16.51 7.09 -23.48
N GLN A 158 -16.36 6.43 -22.32
CA GLN A 158 -17.01 5.15 -22.00
C GLN A 158 -16.78 4.12 -23.12
N ARG A 159 -15.51 4.00 -23.55
CA ARG A 159 -15.07 3.13 -24.64
C ARG A 159 -13.80 2.37 -24.30
N ALA A 160 -13.71 1.14 -24.81
CA ALA A 160 -12.60 0.21 -24.60
C ALA A 160 -11.83 -0.07 -25.91
N TRP A 161 -10.52 -0.23 -25.79
CA TRP A 161 -9.66 -0.83 -26.81
C TRP A 161 -8.95 -2.03 -26.19
N VAL A 162 -8.95 -3.15 -26.90
CA VAL A 162 -8.36 -4.40 -26.41
C VAL A 162 -7.06 -4.66 -27.15
N PHE A 163 -5.99 -4.90 -26.41
CA PHE A 163 -4.67 -5.22 -26.93
C PHE A 163 -4.21 -6.59 -26.45
N ASP A 164 -3.37 -7.23 -27.25
CA ASP A 164 -2.56 -8.33 -26.79
C ASP A 164 -1.42 -7.80 -25.90
N GLY A 165 -1.34 -8.27 -24.66
CA GLY A 165 -0.28 -7.89 -23.75
C GLY A 165 1.10 -8.39 -24.18
N THR A 166 1.18 -9.45 -24.97
CA THR A 166 2.43 -9.95 -25.58
C THR A 166 2.98 -8.93 -26.56
N TRP A 167 2.11 -8.40 -27.44
CA TRP A 167 2.49 -7.34 -28.37
C TRP A 167 2.93 -6.06 -27.66
N LEU A 168 2.23 -5.68 -26.57
CA LEU A 168 2.63 -4.54 -25.75
C LEU A 168 4.03 -4.73 -25.14
N ASP A 169 4.32 -5.94 -24.65
CA ASP A 169 5.61 -6.32 -24.06
C ASP A 169 6.74 -6.29 -25.09
N GLU A 170 6.55 -6.90 -26.26
CA GLU A 170 7.52 -6.93 -27.36
C GLU A 170 7.85 -5.52 -27.88
N ARG A 171 6.86 -4.63 -27.90
CA ARG A 171 7.06 -3.21 -28.22
C ARG A 171 8.00 -2.51 -27.24
N GLY A 172 8.14 -3.00 -26.01
CA GLY A 172 9.12 -2.55 -25.02
C GLY A 172 8.90 -1.14 -24.45
N LYS A 173 7.74 -0.52 -24.69
CA LYS A 173 7.45 0.86 -24.25
C LYS A 173 6.47 0.88 -23.09
N ARG A 174 6.93 1.40 -21.94
CA ARG A 174 6.14 1.53 -20.70
C ARG A 174 4.89 2.39 -20.80
N TRP A 175 4.75 3.15 -21.88
CA TRP A 175 3.66 4.09 -22.11
C TRP A 175 3.03 3.85 -23.48
N TYR A 176 1.70 3.97 -23.52
CA TYR A 176 0.94 3.96 -24.76
C TYR A 176 0.17 5.25 -24.92
N ILE A 177 0.18 5.81 -26.12
CA ILE A 177 -0.67 6.95 -26.47
C ILE A 177 -1.67 6.42 -27.49
N LEU A 178 -2.94 6.45 -27.11
CA LEU A 178 -4.08 6.06 -27.92
C LEU A 178 -4.79 7.33 -28.41
N THR A 179 -4.93 7.47 -29.72
CA THR A 179 -5.71 8.54 -30.35
C THR A 179 -6.85 7.89 -31.13
N PRO A 180 -8.11 7.99 -30.65
CA PRO A 180 -9.26 7.43 -31.35
C PRO A 180 -9.35 7.90 -32.81
N GLY A 181 -9.57 6.96 -33.73
CA GLY A 181 -9.59 7.21 -35.18
C GLY A 181 -8.19 7.31 -35.83
N SER A 182 -7.10 7.28 -35.06
CA SER A 182 -5.76 7.27 -35.64
C SER A 182 -5.35 5.87 -36.04
N ALA A 183 -5.20 5.65 -37.35
CA ALA A 183 -4.70 4.40 -37.91
C ALA A 183 -3.40 3.95 -37.22
N LYS A 184 -2.46 4.85 -36.94
CA LYS A 184 -1.17 4.47 -36.32
C LYS A 184 -1.29 3.94 -34.89
N THR A 185 -2.16 4.55 -34.07
CA THR A 185 -2.25 4.19 -32.64
C THR A 185 -3.34 3.16 -32.35
N GLU A 186 -4.30 2.98 -33.25
CA GLU A 186 -5.36 1.97 -33.08
C GLU A 186 -5.08 0.68 -33.85
N LEU A 187 -4.29 0.71 -34.93
CA LEU A 187 -4.00 -0.48 -35.74
C LEU A 187 -3.60 -1.73 -34.91
N PRO A 188 -2.80 -1.61 -33.83
CA PRO A 188 -2.43 -2.78 -33.04
C PRO A 188 -3.51 -3.30 -32.08
N ALA A 189 -4.62 -2.58 -31.91
CA ALA A 189 -5.73 -3.04 -31.08
C ALA A 189 -6.45 -4.18 -31.78
N LEU A 190 -6.65 -5.29 -31.06
CA LEU A 190 -7.44 -6.44 -31.51
C LEU A 190 -8.92 -6.06 -31.71
N GLN A 191 -9.39 -5.10 -30.92
CA GLN A 191 -10.72 -4.53 -31.07
C GLN A 191 -10.74 -3.08 -30.55
N LYS A 192 -11.59 -2.25 -31.16
CA LYS A 192 -11.55 -0.79 -31.01
C LYS A 192 -12.89 -0.25 -30.56
N SER A 193 -12.85 0.76 -29.69
CA SER A 193 -13.99 1.58 -29.31
C SER A 193 -15.25 0.79 -28.93
N LEU A 194 -15.12 -0.23 -28.09
CA LEU A 194 -16.25 -1.00 -27.58
C LEU A 194 -16.91 -0.30 -26.41
N SER A 195 -18.24 -0.26 -26.36
CA SER A 195 -19.00 -0.06 -25.13
C SER A 195 -18.81 -1.23 -24.15
N MET A 196 -19.36 -1.12 -22.94
CA MET A 196 -19.24 -2.19 -21.94
C MET A 196 -19.90 -3.49 -22.40
N ASP A 197 -21.11 -3.41 -22.97
CA ASP A 197 -21.86 -4.58 -23.44
C ASP A 197 -21.18 -5.24 -24.65
N GLU A 198 -20.66 -4.43 -25.57
CA GLU A 198 -19.88 -4.92 -26.71
C GLU A 198 -18.57 -5.57 -26.26
N LEU A 199 -17.93 -5.06 -25.20
CA LEU A 199 -16.73 -5.65 -24.61
C LEU A 199 -17.03 -7.02 -23.98
N VAL A 200 -18.15 -7.14 -23.25
CA VAL A 200 -18.61 -8.43 -22.70
C VAL A 200 -18.90 -9.41 -23.85
N ALA A 201 -19.64 -8.99 -24.88
CA ALA A 201 -19.95 -9.82 -26.03
C ALA A 201 -18.68 -10.28 -26.77
N TYR A 202 -17.72 -9.37 -26.94
CA TYR A 202 -16.41 -9.68 -27.51
C TYR A 202 -15.66 -10.74 -26.70
N PHE A 203 -15.66 -10.64 -25.37
CA PHE A 203 -15.07 -11.65 -24.50
C PHE A 203 -15.90 -12.92 -24.36
N LYS A 204 -17.14 -12.99 -24.84
CA LYS A 204 -17.88 -14.26 -24.95
C LYS A 204 -17.49 -15.07 -26.18
N ASN A 205 -16.96 -14.43 -27.24
CA ASN A 205 -16.53 -15.13 -28.45
C ASN A 205 -15.34 -16.07 -28.17
N THR A 206 -15.55 -17.38 -28.16
CA THR A 206 -14.55 -18.40 -27.82
C THR A 206 -13.41 -18.53 -28.83
N ALA A 207 -13.59 -18.02 -30.05
CA ALA A 207 -12.54 -17.94 -31.06
C ALA A 207 -11.57 -16.77 -30.83
N LEU A 208 -11.83 -15.91 -29.84
CA LEU A 208 -10.97 -14.76 -29.53
C LEU A 208 -9.61 -15.20 -28.97
N ALA A 209 -8.54 -14.65 -29.57
CA ALA A 209 -7.16 -14.75 -29.08
C ALA A 209 -6.76 -16.20 -28.71
N PRO A 210 -6.88 -17.16 -29.66
CA PRO A 210 -6.71 -18.59 -29.40
C PRO A 210 -5.29 -18.96 -28.97
N HIS A 211 -4.32 -18.08 -29.20
CA HIS A 211 -2.94 -18.20 -28.75
C HIS A 211 -2.76 -17.91 -27.25
N LEU A 212 -3.76 -17.33 -26.58
CA LEU A 212 -3.71 -17.05 -25.15
C LEU A 212 -4.09 -18.30 -24.35
N LYS A 213 -3.23 -18.67 -23.40
CA LYS A 213 -3.48 -19.80 -22.50
C LYS A 213 -4.50 -19.40 -21.43
N LEU A 214 -5.59 -20.16 -21.34
CA LEU A 214 -6.54 -20.03 -20.23
C LEU A 214 -5.90 -20.48 -18.91
N THR A 215 -6.39 -19.94 -17.80
CA THR A 215 -5.89 -20.20 -16.45
C THR A 215 -7.02 -20.64 -15.52
N THR A 216 -6.68 -21.17 -14.34
CA THR A 216 -7.62 -21.39 -13.25
C THR A 216 -7.67 -20.16 -12.34
N GLU A 217 -8.76 -19.99 -11.59
CA GLU A 217 -8.87 -18.90 -10.60
C GLU A 217 -7.71 -18.94 -9.59
N ASN A 218 -7.42 -20.11 -9.04
CA ASN A 218 -6.35 -20.25 -8.04
C ASN A 218 -4.97 -19.88 -8.61
N ALA A 219 -4.66 -20.29 -9.85
CA ALA A 219 -3.40 -19.93 -10.49
C ALA A 219 -3.27 -18.41 -10.71
N ALA A 220 -4.35 -17.76 -11.18
CA ALA A 220 -4.35 -16.31 -11.42
C ALA A 220 -4.22 -15.48 -10.14
N ARG A 221 -4.91 -15.87 -9.06
CA ARG A 221 -4.82 -15.19 -7.75
C ARG A 221 -3.44 -15.28 -7.11
N ARG A 222 -2.61 -16.21 -7.59
CA ARG A 222 -1.23 -16.46 -7.15
C ARG A 222 -0.19 -15.90 -8.13
N ASP A 223 -0.61 -15.33 -9.26
CA ASP A 223 0.26 -14.74 -10.28
C ASP A 223 0.52 -13.25 -9.97
N PHE A 224 1.35 -12.99 -8.96
CA PHE A 224 1.70 -11.62 -8.54
C PHE A 224 2.74 -10.99 -9.45
N LYS A 225 2.55 -9.72 -9.82
CA LYS A 225 3.37 -9.04 -10.82
C LYS A 225 4.80 -8.68 -10.35
N GLY A 226 4.99 -8.42 -9.05
CA GLY A 226 6.25 -7.88 -8.53
C GLY A 226 6.87 -8.72 -7.43
N ALA A 227 8.19 -8.60 -7.26
CA ALA A 227 8.95 -9.37 -6.27
C ALA A 227 8.48 -9.11 -4.83
N ASP A 228 8.04 -7.90 -4.50
CA ASP A 228 7.53 -7.59 -3.17
C ASP A 228 6.15 -8.21 -2.94
N GLN A 229 5.26 -8.17 -3.92
CA GLN A 229 3.99 -8.88 -3.87
C GLN A 229 4.16 -10.41 -3.84
N ALA A 230 5.19 -10.94 -4.50
CA ALA A 230 5.52 -12.36 -4.42
C ALA A 230 5.92 -12.78 -2.99
N LYS A 231 6.61 -11.92 -2.23
CA LYS A 231 6.91 -12.17 -0.80
C LYS A 231 5.64 -12.15 0.05
N GLU A 232 4.67 -11.32 -0.31
CA GLU A 232 3.35 -11.27 0.34
C GLU A 232 2.57 -12.56 0.07
N ARG A 233 2.54 -13.05 -1.17
CA ARG A 233 1.99 -14.37 -1.51
C ARG A 233 2.58 -15.48 -0.65
N VAL A 234 3.91 -15.57 -0.61
CA VAL A 234 4.59 -16.59 0.22
C VAL A 234 4.18 -16.44 1.68
N GLY A 235 4.01 -15.21 2.16
CA GLY A 235 3.56 -14.99 3.53
C GLY A 235 2.12 -15.43 3.80
N ILE A 236 1.21 -15.28 2.84
CA ILE A 236 -0.16 -15.81 2.92
C ILE A 236 -0.11 -17.34 2.95
N ASP A 237 0.63 -17.96 2.03
CA ASP A 237 0.71 -19.41 1.92
C ASP A 237 1.27 -20.07 3.18
N GLU A 238 2.35 -19.51 3.72
CA GLU A 238 2.95 -20.01 4.96
C GLU A 238 2.05 -19.76 6.18
N TRP A 239 1.31 -18.64 6.21
CA TRP A 239 0.31 -18.40 7.26
C TRP A 239 -0.79 -19.46 7.26
N GLU A 240 -1.35 -19.80 6.10
CA GLU A 240 -2.37 -20.84 5.97
C GLU A 240 -1.85 -22.25 6.36
N LYS A 241 -0.52 -22.45 6.41
CA LYS A 241 0.09 -23.66 6.99
C LYS A 241 0.19 -23.61 8.51
N VAL A 242 0.47 -22.44 9.09
CA VAL A 242 0.54 -22.23 10.54
C VAL A 242 -0.86 -22.26 11.16
N THR A 243 -1.82 -21.65 10.49
CA THR A 243 -3.24 -21.64 10.88
C THR A 243 -4.07 -22.23 9.74
N PRO A 244 -4.25 -23.56 9.69
CA PRO A 244 -5.14 -24.17 8.72
C PRO A 244 -6.59 -23.71 8.92
N GLY A 245 -7.34 -23.59 7.82
CA GLY A 245 -8.73 -23.14 7.86
C GLY A 245 -9.34 -23.04 6.47
N ASP A 246 -10.61 -22.67 6.42
CA ASP A 246 -11.29 -22.33 5.18
C ASP A 246 -11.00 -20.87 4.82
N TYR A 247 -10.27 -20.66 3.72
CA TYR A 247 -9.84 -19.34 3.28
C TYR A 247 -10.28 -19.06 1.85
N SER A 248 -10.92 -17.91 1.64
CA SER A 248 -11.31 -17.40 0.34
C SER A 248 -10.68 -16.05 0.04
N TRP A 249 -10.56 -15.73 -1.25
CA TRP A 249 -10.01 -14.46 -1.69
C TRP A 249 -11.10 -13.38 -1.72
N PRO A 250 -10.76 -12.12 -1.40
CA PRO A 250 -11.70 -11.02 -1.56
C PRO A 250 -12.17 -10.93 -3.02
N ARG A 251 -13.47 -10.67 -3.19
CA ARG A 251 -14.10 -10.40 -4.49
C ARG A 251 -14.16 -8.89 -4.82
N ALA A 252 -13.70 -8.04 -3.90
CA ALA A 252 -13.63 -6.60 -4.10
C ALA A 252 -12.26 -6.18 -4.65
N GLN A 253 -12.25 -5.34 -5.68
CA GLN A 253 -11.00 -4.80 -6.24
C GLN A 253 -10.43 -3.74 -5.30
N ASN A 254 -9.10 -3.72 -5.16
CA ASN A 254 -8.40 -2.87 -4.19
C ASN A 254 -8.95 -3.08 -2.78
N GLY A 255 -9.13 -4.36 -2.40
CA GLY A 255 -9.56 -4.77 -1.08
C GLY A 255 -8.67 -4.17 0.01
N LYS A 256 -9.28 -3.93 1.18
CA LYS A 256 -8.60 -3.45 2.39
C LYS A 256 -8.00 -4.59 3.23
N TYR A 257 -8.15 -5.83 2.74
CA TYR A 257 -7.72 -7.08 3.33
C TYR A 257 -7.39 -8.06 2.20
N ASP A 258 -6.53 -9.03 2.47
CA ASP A 258 -5.99 -9.94 1.44
C ASP A 258 -6.68 -11.30 1.43
N ARG A 259 -7.23 -11.73 2.59
CA ARG A 259 -7.91 -13.03 2.77
C ARG A 259 -9.17 -12.90 3.61
N LEU A 260 -10.11 -13.81 3.37
CA LEU A 260 -11.29 -14.01 4.21
C LEU A 260 -11.23 -15.42 4.78
N GLN A 261 -11.25 -15.55 6.11
CA GLN A 261 -11.34 -16.85 6.77
C GLN A 261 -12.79 -17.11 7.19
N THR A 262 -13.34 -18.27 6.84
CA THR A 262 -14.62 -18.74 7.36
C THR A 262 -14.34 -19.57 8.62
N LEU A 263 -14.91 -19.15 9.74
CA LEU A 263 -14.87 -19.89 11.00
C LEU A 263 -15.94 -21.00 11.01
N GLU A 264 -15.80 -21.98 11.90
CA GLU A 264 -16.75 -23.10 12.03
C GLU A 264 -18.20 -22.64 12.27
N ASN A 265 -18.38 -21.51 12.94
CA ASN A 265 -19.69 -20.90 13.18
C ASN A 265 -20.26 -20.12 11.97
N GLY A 266 -19.59 -20.17 10.81
CA GLY A 266 -19.96 -19.43 9.60
C GLY A 266 -19.58 -17.96 9.61
N GLN A 267 -18.99 -17.43 10.68
CA GLN A 267 -18.50 -16.05 10.72
C GLN A 267 -17.30 -15.88 9.81
N HIS A 268 -17.26 -14.74 9.11
CA HIS A 268 -16.11 -14.37 8.27
C HIS A 268 -15.18 -13.41 9.01
N VAL A 269 -13.87 -13.68 8.93
CA VAL A 269 -12.81 -12.82 9.45
C VAL A 269 -11.99 -12.27 8.28
N ARG A 270 -11.94 -10.95 8.14
CA ARG A 270 -11.14 -10.25 7.11
C ARG A 270 -9.70 -10.10 7.61
N ILE A 271 -8.76 -10.63 6.85
CA ILE A 271 -7.34 -10.71 7.24
C ILE A 271 -6.50 -9.85 6.31
N GLN A 272 -5.77 -8.88 6.87
CA GLN A 272 -4.76 -8.11 6.17
C GLN A 272 -3.36 -8.63 6.54
N HIS A 273 -2.59 -9.04 5.55
CA HIS A 273 -1.22 -9.45 5.68
C HIS A 273 -0.27 -8.25 5.57
N LYS A 274 0.83 -8.30 6.32
CA LYS A 274 1.89 -7.30 6.31
C LYS A 274 3.25 -7.93 6.46
N HIS A 275 4.20 -7.43 5.68
CA HIS A 275 5.60 -7.83 5.81
C HIS A 275 6.34 -6.91 6.79
N CYS A 276 7.23 -7.52 7.57
CA CYS A 276 8.04 -6.89 8.60
C CYS A 276 9.51 -7.17 8.37
N ARG A 277 10.35 -6.29 8.89
CA ARG A 277 11.81 -6.40 8.79
C ARG A 277 12.49 -6.06 10.10
N PRO A 278 13.75 -6.47 10.29
CA PRO A 278 14.52 -6.05 11.47
C PRO A 278 14.62 -4.53 11.57
N TYR A 279 14.41 -3.99 12.78
CA TYR A 279 14.54 -2.56 12.97
C TYR A 279 16.00 -2.17 13.20
N LYS A 280 16.61 -1.43 12.27
CA LYS A 280 18.04 -1.09 12.34
C LYS A 280 18.46 -0.28 13.58
N LYS A 281 17.54 0.45 14.22
CA LYS A 281 17.86 1.43 15.27
C LYS A 281 17.49 0.99 16.68
N GLN A 282 16.63 -0.01 16.81
CA GLN A 282 16.07 -0.43 18.10
C GLN A 282 15.89 -1.94 18.10
N ALA A 283 15.56 -2.49 19.25
CA ALA A 283 15.09 -3.87 19.33
C ALA A 283 13.75 -4.04 18.61
N GLY A 284 13.45 -5.29 18.28
CA GLY A 284 12.24 -5.71 17.60
C GLY A 284 12.33 -5.66 16.08
N LEU A 285 11.19 -5.98 15.50
CA LEU A 285 10.91 -5.93 14.08
C LEU A 285 10.01 -4.72 13.83
N ILE A 286 9.91 -4.31 12.57
CA ILE A 286 9.11 -3.14 12.19
C ILE A 286 8.31 -3.43 10.94
N CYS A 287 7.01 -3.18 11.02
CA CYS A 287 6.18 -2.92 9.86
C CYS A 287 6.06 -1.41 9.72
N GLN A 288 6.58 -0.85 8.63
CA GLN A 288 6.61 0.60 8.43
C GLN A 288 5.33 1.15 7.80
N ASP A 289 4.53 0.26 7.23
CA ASP A 289 3.51 0.62 6.26
C ASP A 289 2.14 0.03 6.64
N LEU A 290 1.60 0.45 7.78
CA LEU A 290 0.17 0.35 8.04
C LEU A 290 -0.54 1.52 7.35
N GLY A 291 -0.86 1.30 6.07
CA GLY A 291 -1.66 2.20 5.26
C GLY A 291 -1.77 1.71 3.82
N VAL A 292 -2.55 2.43 3.03
CA VAL A 292 -2.77 2.18 1.61
C VAL A 292 -2.38 3.40 0.77
N ALA A 293 -2.07 3.16 -0.49
CA ALA A 293 -1.83 4.21 -1.46
C ALA A 293 -3.09 5.07 -1.65
N ASP A 294 -2.92 6.39 -1.74
CA ASP A 294 -4.01 7.37 -1.84
C ASP A 294 -3.76 8.36 -2.99
N GLY A 295 -3.41 7.82 -4.17
CA GLY A 295 -3.09 8.62 -5.35
C GLY A 295 -1.72 9.31 -5.29
N LYS A 296 -1.52 10.35 -6.12
CA LYS A 296 -0.23 11.07 -6.25
C LYS A 296 -0.44 12.58 -6.23
N ASP A 297 0.56 13.32 -5.78
CA ASP A 297 0.59 14.78 -5.92
C ASP A 297 1.06 15.24 -7.32
N HIS A 298 1.03 16.55 -7.58
CA HIS A 298 1.45 17.16 -8.87
C HIS A 298 2.90 16.87 -9.29
N ASN A 299 3.77 16.46 -8.36
CA ASN A 299 5.15 16.05 -8.69
C ASN A 299 5.24 14.53 -8.94
N GLY A 300 4.10 13.84 -9.00
CA GLY A 300 4.02 12.39 -9.12
C GLY A 300 4.39 11.65 -7.83
N LYS A 301 4.50 12.33 -6.69
CA LYS A 301 4.84 11.70 -5.42
C LYS A 301 3.63 10.97 -4.86
N GLN A 302 3.82 9.70 -4.49
CA GLN A 302 2.81 8.84 -3.89
C GLN A 302 2.31 9.42 -2.56
N LEU A 303 0.99 9.55 -2.44
CA LEU A 303 0.28 9.85 -1.21
C LEU A 303 -0.19 8.54 -0.57
N TYR A 304 -0.41 8.60 0.75
CA TYR A 304 -0.84 7.46 1.55
C TYR A 304 -1.89 7.89 2.56
N LYS A 305 -2.84 7.00 2.83
CA LYS A 305 -3.78 7.07 3.95
C LYS A 305 -3.54 5.88 4.87
N CYS A 306 -3.78 6.08 6.16
CA CYS A 306 -3.71 4.97 7.10
C CYS A 306 -4.94 4.08 6.92
N TYR A 307 -4.84 2.83 7.36
CA TYR A 307 -6.02 1.98 7.50
C TYR A 307 -6.99 2.57 8.52
N GLU A 308 -8.27 2.27 8.35
CA GLU A 308 -9.31 2.50 9.34
C GLU A 308 -9.53 1.22 10.16
N ARG A 309 -10.09 1.33 11.37
CA ARG A 309 -10.35 0.17 12.24
C ARG A 309 -11.18 -0.90 11.54
N ASP A 310 -12.14 -0.50 10.72
CA ASP A 310 -13.09 -1.40 10.06
C ASP A 310 -12.56 -1.97 8.72
N ASP A 311 -11.29 -1.75 8.38
CA ASP A 311 -10.71 -2.18 7.10
C ASP A 311 -10.44 -3.69 7.05
N ALA A 312 -10.06 -4.25 8.18
CA ALA A 312 -9.84 -5.68 8.40
C ALA A 312 -10.12 -6.01 9.87
N ASP A 313 -10.43 -7.27 10.17
CA ASP A 313 -10.70 -7.74 11.53
C ASP A 313 -9.41 -8.23 12.22
N LEU A 314 -8.48 -8.76 11.42
CA LEU A 314 -7.21 -9.32 11.87
C LEU A 314 -6.05 -8.83 10.99
N TYR A 315 -4.94 -8.43 11.63
CA TYR A 315 -3.71 -8.09 10.93
C TYR A 315 -2.64 -9.15 11.21
N VAL A 316 -2.18 -9.81 10.15
CA VAL A 316 -1.14 -10.84 10.19
C VAL A 316 0.18 -10.23 9.75
N PHE A 317 1.12 -10.15 10.67
CA PHE A 317 2.46 -9.64 10.41
C PHE A 317 3.44 -10.79 10.25
N ARG A 318 4.20 -10.78 9.15
CA ARG A 318 5.24 -11.78 8.86
C ARG A 318 6.62 -11.18 8.86
N TRP A 319 7.56 -11.85 9.51
CA TRP A 319 9.00 -11.64 9.30
C TRP A 319 9.65 -12.96 8.87
N ARG A 320 10.52 -12.90 7.85
CA ARG A 320 11.35 -14.03 7.41
C ARG A 320 12.73 -13.90 8.04
N ASP A 321 13.10 -14.87 8.88
CA ASP A 321 14.47 -15.12 9.28
C ASP A 321 15.16 -15.90 8.16
N GLU A 322 15.92 -15.19 7.33
CA GLU A 322 16.65 -15.77 6.21
C GLU A 322 17.77 -16.71 6.69
N ALA A 323 18.34 -16.48 7.88
CA ALA A 323 19.43 -17.31 8.38
C ALA A 323 18.93 -18.70 8.81
N GLN A 324 17.70 -18.76 9.33
CA GLN A 324 17.06 -20.01 9.73
C GLN A 324 16.09 -20.57 8.68
N ASN A 325 15.96 -19.88 7.53
CA ASN A 325 14.95 -20.17 6.52
C ASN A 325 13.53 -20.30 7.11
N LYS A 326 13.20 -19.45 8.09
CA LYS A 326 12.01 -19.61 8.95
C LYS A 326 11.17 -18.34 8.99
N SER A 327 9.87 -18.48 8.80
CA SER A 327 8.91 -17.38 8.90
C SER A 327 8.29 -17.33 10.28
N HIS A 328 8.12 -16.12 10.81
CA HIS A 328 7.52 -15.83 12.11
C HIS A 328 6.29 -14.95 11.92
N PHE A 329 5.22 -15.25 12.66
CA PHE A 329 3.92 -14.61 12.49
C PHE A 329 3.40 -14.00 13.78
N TRP A 330 2.77 -12.83 13.66
CA TRP A 330 1.95 -12.23 14.71
C TRP A 330 0.55 -11.99 14.15
N ALA A 331 -0.47 -12.34 14.92
CA ALA A 331 -1.87 -12.15 14.53
C ALA A 331 -2.53 -11.22 15.54
N ILE A 332 -2.69 -9.95 15.16
CA ILE A 332 -3.17 -8.90 16.05
C ILE A 332 -4.57 -8.45 15.60
N PRO A 333 -5.61 -8.59 16.45
CA PRO A 333 -6.94 -8.08 16.14
C PRO A 333 -6.94 -6.56 15.93
N ALA A 334 -7.81 -6.07 15.04
CA ALA A 334 -7.93 -4.63 14.78
C ALA A 334 -8.31 -3.85 16.04
N ASP A 335 -9.14 -4.40 16.93
CA ASP A 335 -9.51 -3.74 18.19
C ASP A 335 -8.35 -3.57 19.15
N VAL A 336 -7.43 -4.53 19.17
CA VAL A 336 -6.20 -4.41 19.96
C VAL A 336 -5.32 -3.31 19.38
N LEU A 337 -5.15 -3.27 18.05
CA LEU A 337 -4.42 -2.18 17.38
C LEU A 337 -5.04 -0.82 17.71
N ALA A 338 -6.36 -0.69 17.64
CA ALA A 338 -7.08 0.54 17.98
C ALA A 338 -6.85 0.95 19.44
N ALA A 339 -6.94 0.01 20.39
CA ALA A 339 -6.68 0.25 21.82
C ALA A 339 -5.24 0.72 22.08
N HIS A 340 -4.28 0.31 21.26
CA HIS A 340 -2.88 0.76 21.29
C HIS A 340 -2.61 2.02 20.44
N GLY A 341 -3.67 2.73 20.01
CA GLY A 341 -3.58 4.06 19.38
C GLY A 341 -3.31 4.04 17.87
N PHE A 342 -3.43 2.88 17.22
CA PHE A 342 -3.42 2.78 15.76
C PHE A 342 -4.78 3.21 15.17
N PHE A 343 -4.79 3.47 13.86
CA PHE A 343 -5.94 3.97 13.10
C PHE A 343 -6.43 5.38 13.52
N THR A 344 -5.62 6.12 14.28
CA THR A 344 -5.96 7.48 14.74
C THR A 344 -5.58 8.54 13.71
N LYS A 345 -4.65 8.24 12.81
CA LYS A 345 -4.22 9.14 11.74
C LYS A 345 -5.07 8.95 10.49
N LYS A 346 -5.49 10.07 9.88
CA LYS A 346 -6.19 10.04 8.58
C LYS A 346 -5.26 10.05 7.37
N THR A 347 -4.01 10.50 7.52
CA THR A 347 -3.04 10.66 6.42
C THR A 347 -1.68 10.09 6.77
N GLY A 348 -0.95 9.65 5.76
CA GLY A 348 0.37 9.04 5.90
C GLY A 348 0.29 7.55 6.16
N LYS A 349 1.27 7.02 6.90
CA LYS A 349 1.36 5.62 7.31
C LYS A 349 1.60 5.53 8.81
N GLU A 350 1.13 4.46 9.40
CA GLU A 350 1.51 4.06 10.75
C GLU A 350 2.60 2.99 10.73
N THR A 351 3.37 2.97 11.80
CA THR A 351 4.51 2.07 11.96
C THR A 351 4.32 1.33 13.26
N ILE A 352 4.32 0.00 13.19
CA ILE A 352 4.18 -0.86 14.36
C ILE A 352 5.50 -1.60 14.64
N PRO A 353 6.05 -1.49 15.86
CA PRO A 353 7.12 -2.36 16.33
C PRO A 353 6.55 -3.70 16.78
N LEU A 354 7.18 -4.80 16.37
CA LEU A 354 6.81 -6.15 16.77
C LEU A 354 7.93 -6.78 17.60
N HIS A 355 7.56 -7.49 18.64
CA HIS A 355 8.50 -8.20 19.51
C HIS A 355 8.10 -9.68 19.54
N GLY A 356 9.06 -10.56 19.27
CA GLY A 356 8.85 -12.00 19.33
C GLY A 356 9.23 -12.59 20.69
N PRO A 357 9.12 -13.92 20.83
CA PRO A 357 9.82 -14.69 21.86
C PRO A 357 11.32 -14.42 21.86
N ASP A 358 12.02 -14.88 22.90
CA ASP A 358 13.41 -14.47 23.15
C ASP A 358 14.40 -14.86 22.05
N ASP A 359 14.10 -15.90 21.27
CA ASP A 359 14.86 -16.38 20.12
C ASP A 359 14.46 -15.72 18.78
N VAL A 360 13.43 -14.87 18.77
CA VAL A 360 12.86 -14.30 17.53
C VAL A 360 13.15 -12.80 17.41
N GLY A 361 14.12 -12.48 16.56
CA GLY A 361 14.54 -11.11 16.29
C GLY A 361 15.35 -10.50 17.45
N LYS A 362 15.74 -9.23 17.30
CA LYS A 362 16.56 -8.56 18.31
C LYS A 362 15.73 -8.20 19.53
N GLN A 363 16.07 -8.73 20.71
CA GLN A 363 15.31 -8.44 21.93
C GLN A 363 15.64 -7.07 22.54
N PRO A 364 14.67 -6.43 23.22
CA PRO A 364 14.91 -5.22 24.01
C PRO A 364 15.95 -5.46 25.11
N ASN A 365 16.78 -4.45 25.39
CA ASN A 365 17.67 -4.50 26.53
C ASN A 365 16.85 -4.36 27.82
N PRO A 366 16.84 -5.37 28.72
CA PRO A 366 16.08 -5.30 29.97
C PRO A 366 16.58 -4.18 30.90
N ASN A 367 17.84 -3.77 30.76
CA ASN A 367 18.47 -2.71 31.54
C ASN A 367 18.36 -1.33 30.87
N ALA A 368 17.56 -1.17 29.82
CA ALA A 368 17.36 0.12 29.18
C ALA A 368 16.65 1.09 30.14
N TYR A 369 17.15 2.33 30.21
CA TYR A 369 16.54 3.39 31.03
C TYR A 369 15.04 3.59 30.76
N LYS A 370 14.59 3.31 29.54
CA LYS A 370 13.18 3.19 29.19
C LYS A 370 12.91 1.76 28.71
N PRO A 371 12.12 0.97 29.45
CA PRO A 371 11.66 -0.33 28.98
C PRO A 371 10.96 -0.19 27.63
N ALA A 372 11.21 -1.14 26.73
CA ALA A 372 10.46 -1.21 25.49
C ALA A 372 9.03 -1.69 25.78
N ASP A 373 8.07 -1.09 25.11
CA ASP A 373 6.70 -1.61 25.12
C ASP A 373 6.62 -2.84 24.21
N THR A 374 6.44 -4.01 24.82
CA THR A 374 6.54 -5.33 24.17
C THR A 374 5.19 -6.02 24.04
N TRP A 375 4.07 -5.29 24.15
CA TRP A 375 2.71 -5.85 24.11
C TRP A 375 2.45 -6.75 22.89
N THR A 376 3.09 -6.46 21.75
CA THR A 376 2.96 -7.26 20.52
C THR A 376 3.44 -8.70 20.67
N ARG A 377 4.30 -9.00 21.66
CA ARG A 377 4.77 -10.36 21.98
C ARG A 377 3.64 -11.31 22.33
N ALA A 378 2.58 -10.83 22.98
CA ALA A 378 1.41 -11.63 23.35
C ALA A 378 0.62 -12.18 22.15
N PHE A 379 0.85 -11.61 20.96
CA PHE A 379 0.15 -11.96 19.73
C PHE A 379 1.02 -12.77 18.77
N TYR A 380 2.14 -13.32 19.24
CA TYR A 380 2.96 -14.23 18.47
C TYR A 380 2.17 -15.52 18.17
N ALA A 381 1.93 -15.78 16.89
CA ALA A 381 1.05 -16.87 16.44
C ALA A 381 1.82 -18.13 16.03
N GLY A 382 3.15 -18.05 15.92
CA GLY A 382 4.00 -19.20 15.61
C GLY A 382 4.96 -18.96 14.46
N SER A 383 5.48 -20.05 13.91
CA SER A 383 6.46 -20.03 12.84
C SER A 383 6.30 -21.18 11.87
N TYR A 384 6.82 -20.98 10.65
CA TYR A 384 6.86 -22.00 9.61
C TYR A 384 8.24 -22.07 8.98
N THR A 385 8.77 -23.28 8.82
CA THR A 385 9.99 -23.56 8.07
C THR A 385 9.59 -24.32 6.82
N PRO A 386 9.76 -23.77 5.61
CA PRO A 386 9.54 -24.52 4.39
C PRO A 386 10.47 -25.73 4.33
N ILE A 387 9.91 -26.87 3.91
CA ILE A 387 10.64 -28.12 3.68
C ILE A 387 11.51 -27.97 2.43
#